data_AF-A0A011LWN6-F1
#
_entry.id   AF-A0A011LWN6-F1
#
_cell.length_a   1.000
_cell.length_b   1.000
_cell.length_c   1.000
_cell.angle_alpha   90.00
_cell.angle_beta   90.00
_cell.angle_gamma   90.00
#
_symmetry.space_group_name_H-M   'P 1'
#
loop_
_entity.id
_entity.type
_entity.pdbx_description
1 polymer ?
#
loop_
_entity_poly.entity_id
_entity_poly.type
_entity_poly.pdbx_seq_one_letter_code
_entity_poly.pdbx_strand_id
1 'polypeptide(L)'
;MNRLDKNLRAGIAGATAMSFLQRPNEAGKSLVSAAAGGYKGESAVAVGYARNSDNNKVSIKLGLGVNSRSDVSYGGSIGYQW
;
A
#
# COMPACT_ATOMS: atom_id res chain seq x y z
N MET A 1 -18.42 -11.22 -18.90
CA MET A 1 -18.26 -11.47 -17.45
C MET A 1 -16.80 -11.57 -16.98
N ASN A 2 -15.86 -12.14 -17.75
CA ASN A 2 -14.43 -12.25 -17.35
C ASN A 2 -13.69 -10.95 -16.99
N ARG A 3 -14.13 -9.80 -17.51
CA ARG A 3 -13.43 -8.52 -17.34
C ARG A 3 -13.53 -8.01 -15.89
N LEU A 4 -14.71 -8.17 -15.28
CA LEU A 4 -14.98 -7.82 -13.89
C LEU A 4 -14.20 -8.72 -12.93
N ASP A 5 -14.18 -10.02 -13.19
CA ASP A 5 -13.42 -11.00 -12.40
C ASP A 5 -11.92 -10.67 -12.37
N LYS A 6 -11.36 -10.31 -13.54
CA LYS A 6 -9.95 -9.88 -13.63
C LYS A 6 -9.68 -8.57 -12.92
N ASN A 7 -10.57 -7.58 -13.03
CA ASN A 7 -10.41 -6.31 -12.32
C ASN A 7 -10.45 -6.50 -10.80
N LEU A 8 -11.35 -7.36 -10.30
CA LEU A 8 -11.40 -7.72 -8.87
C LEU A 8 -10.09 -8.39 -8.42
N ARG A 9 -9.57 -9.34 -9.21
CA ARG A 9 -8.30 -10.01 -8.92
C ARG A 9 -7.11 -9.04 -8.92
N ALA A 10 -7.08 -8.12 -9.89
CA ALA A 10 -6.06 -7.08 -9.98
C ALA A 10 -6.15 -6.09 -8.81
N GLY A 11 -7.37 -5.80 -8.32
CA GLY A 11 -7.59 -5.06 -7.08
C GLY A 11 -7.03 -5.77 -5.86
N ILE A 12 -7.26 -7.08 -5.73
CA ILE A 12 -6.69 -7.90 -4.64
C ILE A 12 -5.16 -7.93 -4.71
N ALA A 13 -4.60 -8.05 -5.92
CA ALA A 13 -3.16 -7.95 -6.13
C ALA A 13 -2.63 -6.58 -5.65
N GLY A 14 -3.35 -5.50 -5.95
CA GLY A 14 -3.01 -4.13 -5.49
C GLY A 14 -3.05 -3.98 -3.98
N ALA A 15 -4.11 -4.49 -3.33
CA ALA A 15 -4.23 -4.50 -1.87
C ALA A 15 -3.11 -5.33 -1.22
N THR A 16 -2.74 -6.45 -1.83
CA THR A 16 -1.62 -7.29 -1.39
C THR A 16 -0.31 -6.53 -1.52
N ALA A 17 -0.05 -5.86 -2.64
CA ALA A 17 1.13 -5.01 -2.78
C ALA A 17 1.17 -3.93 -1.68
N MET A 18 0.05 -3.25 -1.43
CA MET A 18 -0.03 -2.19 -0.42
C MET A 18 0.16 -2.69 1.02
N SER A 19 -0.20 -3.93 1.34
CA SER A 19 0.00 -4.50 2.68
C SER A 19 1.48 -4.70 3.00
N PHE A 20 2.30 -5.02 1.99
CA PHE A 20 3.75 -5.18 2.12
C PHE A 20 4.54 -3.86 2.18
N LEU A 21 3.88 -2.70 2.00
CA LEU A 21 4.55 -1.41 2.12
C LEU A 21 5.16 -1.24 3.52
N GLN A 22 6.48 -1.04 3.56
CA GLN A 22 7.22 -0.85 4.81
C GLN A 22 6.90 0.50 5.44
N ARG A 23 7.06 0.54 6.77
CA ARG A 23 6.90 1.74 7.61
C ARG A 23 8.24 2.10 8.26
N PRO A 24 8.51 3.39 8.54
CA PRO A 24 9.67 3.78 9.34
C PRO A 24 9.50 3.28 10.77
N ASN A 25 10.56 2.72 11.34
CA ASN A 25 10.59 2.31 12.75
C ASN A 25 11.09 3.44 13.67
N GLU A 26 11.74 4.45 13.11
CA GLU A 26 12.35 5.55 13.85
C GLU A 26 11.41 6.77 13.95
N ALA A 27 11.48 7.46 15.09
CA ALA A 27 10.72 8.68 15.35
C ALA A 27 11.19 9.83 14.46
N GLY A 28 10.26 10.65 13.98
CA GLY A 28 10.53 11.79 13.10
C GLY A 28 10.96 11.44 11.67
N LYS A 29 11.19 10.15 11.37
CA LYS A 29 11.63 9.71 10.04
C LYS A 29 10.47 9.44 9.11
N SER A 30 10.72 9.75 7.84
CA SER A 30 9.88 9.42 6.70
C SER A 30 10.51 8.28 5.90
N LEU A 31 9.68 7.35 5.43
CA LEU A 31 10.09 6.25 4.56
C LEU A 31 9.19 6.22 3.34
N VAL A 32 9.81 6.15 2.17
CA VAL A 32 9.13 5.75 0.93
C VAL A 32 9.38 4.26 0.76
N SER A 33 8.32 3.49 0.54
CA SER A 33 8.39 2.06 0.27
C SER A 33 7.72 1.73 -1.06
N ALA A 34 8.19 0.67 -1.70
CA ALA A 34 7.57 0.10 -2.89
C ALA A 34 7.40 -1.40 -2.68
N ALA A 35 6.31 -1.94 -3.19
CA ALA A 35 5.93 -3.33 -3.04
C ALA A 35 5.23 -3.82 -4.30
N ALA A 36 5.25 -5.12 -4.53
CA ALA A 36 4.54 -5.77 -5.63
C ALA A 36 3.74 -6.94 -5.07
N GLY A 37 2.60 -7.22 -5.69
CA GLY A 37 1.66 -8.25 -5.28
C GLY A 37 1.03 -8.92 -6.48
N GLY A 38 0.61 -10.16 -6.33
CA GLY A 38 -0.02 -10.93 -7.39
C GLY A 38 -1.14 -11.80 -6.85
N TYR A 39 -2.20 -11.95 -7.65
CA TYR A 39 -3.36 -12.77 -7.28
C TYR A 39 -4.06 -13.36 -8.49
N LYS A 40 -4.24 -14.68 -8.51
CA LYS A 40 -4.95 -15.45 -9.56
C LYS A 40 -4.58 -15.02 -11.00
N GLY A 41 -3.28 -14.84 -11.26
CA GLY A 41 -2.73 -14.50 -12.59
C GLY A 41 -2.65 -13.00 -12.90
N GLU A 42 -3.16 -12.13 -12.02
CA GLU A 42 -3.01 -10.67 -12.14
C GLU A 42 -1.89 -10.19 -11.21
N SER A 43 -1.17 -9.17 -11.64
CA SER A 43 -0.10 -8.53 -10.87
C SER A 43 -0.42 -7.07 -10.61
N ALA A 44 0.15 -6.54 -9.53
CA ALA A 44 0.04 -5.15 -9.16
C ALA A 44 1.29 -4.69 -8.42
N VAL A 45 1.50 -3.38 -8.45
CA VAL A 45 2.56 -2.71 -7.74
C VAL A 45 1.97 -1.61 -6.88
N ALA A 46 2.60 -1.34 -5.75
CA ALA A 46 2.23 -0.31 -4.83
C ALA A 46 3.46 0.47 -4.38
N VAL A 47 3.28 1.76 -4.20
CA VAL A 47 4.23 2.67 -3.58
C VAL A 47 3.55 3.33 -2.40
N GLY A 48 4.32 3.54 -1.35
CA GLY A 48 3.83 4.02 -0.07
C GLY A 48 4.76 5.04 0.51
N TYR A 49 4.17 5.91 1.29
CA TYR A 49 4.89 6.86 2.12
C TYR A 49 4.38 6.72 3.53
N ALA A 50 5.28 6.54 4.48
CA ALA A 50 4.95 6.52 5.88
C ALA A 50 5.88 7.45 6.66
N ARG A 51 5.34 8.11 7.68
CA ARG A 51 6.09 9.03 8.53
C ARG A 51 5.65 8.87 9.97
N ASN A 52 6.64 8.83 10.87
CA ASN A 52 6.38 8.92 12.30
C ASN A 52 6.62 10.35 12.79
N SER A 53 5.82 10.76 13.76
CA SER A 53 6.01 12.01 14.50
C SER A 53 7.29 11.95 15.31
N ASP A 54 7.87 13.09 15.65
CA ASP A 54 9.15 13.21 16.36
C ASP A 54 9.11 12.53 17.74
N ASN A 55 7.93 12.41 18.34
CA ASN A 55 7.72 11.71 19.61
C ASN A 55 7.38 10.21 19.44
N ASN A 56 7.40 9.68 18.21
CA ASN A 56 6.96 8.33 17.84
C ASN A 56 5.54 7.94 18.26
N LYS A 57 4.76 8.89 18.81
CA LYS A 57 3.40 8.65 19.28
C LYS A 57 2.39 8.57 18.15
N VAL A 58 2.62 9.28 17.06
CA VAL A 58 1.74 9.28 15.89
C VAL A 58 2.50 8.73 14.69
N SER A 59 1.89 7.80 13.97
CA SER A 59 2.38 7.26 12.71
C SER A 59 1.33 7.44 11.63
N ILE A 60 1.75 7.90 10.46
CA ILE A 60 0.89 7.97 9.27
C ILE A 60 1.48 7.08 8.19
N LYS A 61 0.62 6.39 7.46
CA LYS A 61 0.98 5.60 6.30
C LYS A 61 -0.01 5.89 5.19
N LEU A 62 0.51 6.16 4.01
CA LEU A 62 -0.23 6.45 2.80
C LEU A 62 0.30 5.49 1.73
N GLY A 63 -0.57 4.98 0.88
CA GLY A 63 -0.22 4.04 -0.15
C GLY A 63 -1.04 4.27 -1.41
N LEU A 64 -0.38 4.13 -2.54
CA LEU A 64 -0.93 4.20 -3.88
C LEU A 64 -0.49 2.93 -4.61
N GLY A 65 -1.38 2.31 -5.35
CA GLY A 65 -1.12 1.10 -6.10
C GLY A 65 -1.69 1.18 -7.49
N VAL A 66 -1.02 0.55 -8.44
CA VAL A 66 -1.50 0.38 -9.81
C VAL A 66 -1.42 -1.09 -10.13
N ASN A 67 -2.43 -1.60 -10.81
CA ASN A 67 -2.44 -2.99 -11.23
C ASN A 67 -2.27 -3.14 -12.75
N SER A 68 -2.05 -4.37 -13.19
CA SER A 68 -1.90 -4.75 -14.61
C SER A 68 -3.12 -4.42 -15.49
N ARG A 69 -4.24 -3.99 -14.88
CA ARG A 69 -5.48 -3.59 -15.55
C ARG A 69 -5.63 -2.08 -15.68
N SER A 70 -4.61 -1.32 -15.29
CA SER A 70 -4.62 0.15 -15.18
C SER A 70 -5.62 0.70 -14.16
N ASP A 71 -6.08 -0.12 -13.22
CA ASP A 71 -6.88 0.39 -12.10
C ASP A 71 -5.94 0.89 -10.99
N VAL A 72 -6.25 2.08 -10.48
CA VAL A 72 -5.50 2.72 -9.40
C VAL A 72 -6.20 2.42 -8.07
N SER A 73 -5.42 1.98 -7.08
CA SER A 73 -5.84 1.75 -5.71
C SER A 73 -5.13 2.75 -4.80
N TYR A 74 -5.80 3.25 -3.77
CA TYR A 74 -5.18 4.15 -2.80
C TYR A 74 -5.75 3.89 -1.42
N GLY A 75 -4.99 4.25 -0.39
CA GLY A 75 -5.38 4.00 0.99
C GLY A 75 -4.40 4.62 1.95
N GLY A 76 -4.84 4.81 3.18
CA GLY A 76 -4.00 5.35 4.22
C GLY A 76 -4.48 4.91 5.59
N SER A 77 -3.60 5.04 6.57
CA SER A 77 -3.88 4.80 7.97
C SER A 77 -3.13 5.79 8.85
N ILE A 78 -3.69 6.02 10.02
CA ILE A 78 -3.06 6.77 11.11
C ILE A 78 -3.11 5.87 12.35
N GLY A 79 -2.00 5.81 13.08
CA GLY A 79 -1.88 5.08 14.33
C GLY A 79 -1.36 5.99 15.42
N TYR A 80 -1.97 5.91 16.60
CA TYR A 80 -1.47 6.55 17.81
C TYR A 80 -1.02 5.49 18.82
N GLN A 81 0.15 5.66 19.41
CA GLN A 81 0.72 4.80 20.43
C GLN A 81 1.16 5.65 21.63
N TRP A 82 0.87 5.19 22.85
CA TRP A 82 1.25 5.84 24.11
C TRP A 82 2.22 5.00 24.92
#